data_AF-A0A1C5XF40-F1
#
_entry.id   AF-A0A1C5XF40-F1
#
_cell.length_a   1.000
_cell.length_b   1.000
_cell.length_c   1.000
_cell.angle_alpha   90.00
_cell.angle_beta   90.00
_cell.angle_gamma   90.00
#
_symmetry.space_group_name_H-M   'P 1'
#
loop_
_entity.id
_entity.type
_entity.pdbx_description
1 polymer ?
#
loop_
_entity_poly.entity_id
_entity_poly.type
_entity_poly.pdbx_seq_one_letter_code
_entity_poly.pdbx_strand_id
1 'polypeptide(L)'
;MNKLEKDLKLILDSLADRCTAETMHSVMETMEQSMDDEEIPPAETVRSFIQHPEQPTDLTAFQQALAMDSLLEQAEVNFRTLCDLLRYHYWKQAGAVSSVDEFLELFQ
;
A
#
# COMPACT_ATOMS: atom_id res chain seq x y z
N MET A 1 13.67 17.42 21.51
CA MET A 1 14.08 16.29 20.67
C MET A 1 15.58 16.31 20.44
N ASN A 2 16.27 15.21 20.74
CA ASN A 2 17.68 15.03 20.39
C ASN A 2 17.84 14.83 18.87
N LYS A 3 19.09 14.80 18.38
CA LYS A 3 19.36 14.67 16.93
C LYS A 3 18.76 13.39 16.33
N LEU A 4 18.91 12.26 17.03
CA LEU A 4 18.39 10.95 16.60
C LEU A 4 16.87 10.95 16.47
N GLU A 5 16.15 11.56 17.42
CA GLU A 5 14.69 11.67 17.37
C GLU A 5 14.22 12.53 16.20
N LYS A 6 14.96 13.60 15.86
CA LYS A 6 14.67 14.44 14.69
C LYS A 6 14.88 13.68 13.40
N ASP A 7 16.00 12.95 13.30
CA ASP A 7 16.34 12.17 12.11
C ASP A 7 15.33 11.03 11.90
N LEU A 8 14.94 10.33 12.97
CA LEU A 8 13.90 9.30 12.91
C LEU A 8 12.55 9.86 12.48
N LYS A 9 12.13 11.00 13.07
CA LYS A 9 10.88 11.65 12.67
C LYS A 9 10.87 12.00 11.19
N LEU A 10 11.96 12.59 10.69
CA LEU A 10 12.07 12.96 9.27
C LEU A 10 11.95 11.74 8.35
N ILE A 11 12.55 10.61 8.72
CA ILE A 11 12.45 9.36 7.97
C ILE A 11 11.01 8.83 7.97
N LEU A 12 10.35 8.82 9.13
CA LEU A 12 8.97 8.35 9.25
C LEU A 12 7.99 9.22 8.46
N ASP A 13 8.12 10.54 8.56
CA ASP A 13 7.30 11.49 7.80
C ASP A 13 7.52 11.30 6.29
N SER A 14 8.77 11.20 5.84
CA SER A 14 9.09 10.94 4.43
C SER A 14 8.58 9.59 3.93
N LEU A 15 8.60 8.55 4.77
CA LEU A 15 8.07 7.24 4.40
C LEU A 15 6.54 7.30 4.29
N ALA A 16 5.87 7.96 5.23
CA ALA A 16 4.42 8.13 5.20
C ALA A 16 3.95 8.89 3.95
N ASP A 17 4.65 9.97 3.58
CA ASP A 17 4.36 10.74 2.36
C ASP A 17 4.52 9.87 1.11
N ARG A 18 5.59 9.08 1.04
CA ARG A 18 5.83 8.16 -0.08
C ARG A 18 4.78 7.08 -0.17
N CYS A 19 4.47 6.41 0.94
CA CYS A 19 3.43 5.37 0.97
C CYS A 19 2.06 5.95 0.57
N THR A 20 1.74 7.17 1.01
CA THR A 20 0.51 7.85 0.61
C THR A 20 0.48 8.13 -0.89
N ALA A 21 1.58 8.62 -1.46
CA ALA A 21 1.68 8.88 -2.90
C ALA A 21 1.60 7.59 -3.74
N GLU A 22 2.32 6.54 -3.34
CA GLU A 22 2.32 5.23 -4.00
C GLU A 22 0.94 4.57 -3.93
N THR A 23 0.26 4.64 -2.78
CA THR A 23 -1.12 4.14 -2.62
C THR A 23 -2.09 4.88 -3.54
N MET A 24 -2.03 6.22 -3.55
CA MET A 24 -2.88 7.02 -4.43
C MET A 24 -2.61 6.73 -5.91
N HIS A 25 -1.35 6.58 -6.31
CA HIS A 25 -1.00 6.22 -7.68
C HIS A 25 -1.63 4.89 -8.06
N SER A 26 -1.46 3.85 -7.22
CA SER A 26 -2.02 2.52 -7.51
C SER A 26 -3.54 2.56 -7.66
N VAL A 27 -4.25 3.29 -6.80
CA VAL A 27 -5.71 3.40 -6.90
C VAL A 27 -6.13 4.13 -8.19
N MET A 28 -5.48 5.23 -8.53
CA MET A 28 -5.79 5.97 -9.75
C MET A 28 -5.50 5.14 -11.00
N GLU A 29 -4.40 4.39 -11.01
CA GLU A 29 -4.07 3.47 -12.10
C GLU A 29 -5.12 2.35 -12.24
N THR A 30 -5.59 1.76 -11.12
CA THR A 30 -6.70 0.80 -11.16
C THR A 30 -7.96 1.42 -11.76
N MET A 31 -8.28 2.67 -11.41
CA MET A 31 -9.44 3.38 -11.99
C MET A 31 -9.26 3.62 -13.48
N GLU A 32 -8.12 4.15 -13.91
CA GLU A 32 -7.76 4.38 -15.32
C GLU A 32 -7.90 3.11 -16.17
N GLN A 33 -7.56 1.95 -15.61
CA GLN A 33 -7.68 0.66 -16.30
C GLN A 33 -9.12 0.12 -16.33
N SER A 34 -10.00 0.61 -15.46
CA SER A 34 -11.32 0.02 -15.20
C SER A 34 -12.50 0.86 -15.73
N MET A 35 -12.27 2.09 -16.17
CA MET A 35 -13.31 2.99 -16.68
C MET A 35 -12.80 3.89 -17.81
N ASP A 36 -13.73 4.48 -18.56
CA ASP A 36 -13.40 5.44 -19.63
C ASP A 36 -12.87 6.76 -19.05
N ASP A 37 -12.02 7.48 -19.80
CA ASP A 37 -11.37 8.73 -19.36
C ASP A 37 -12.35 9.78 -18.82
N GLU A 38 -13.57 9.85 -19.37
CA GLU A 38 -14.62 10.80 -18.94
C GLU A 38 -15.24 10.44 -17.59
N GLU A 39 -15.11 9.18 -17.15
CA GLU A 39 -15.64 8.67 -15.88
C GLU A 39 -14.61 8.71 -14.75
N ILE A 40 -13.33 8.97 -15.05
CA ILE A 40 -12.26 9.00 -14.05
C ILE A 40 -12.47 10.20 -13.11
N PRO A 41 -12.67 9.96 -11.80
CA PRO A 41 -12.88 11.05 -10.85
C PRO A 41 -11.57 11.83 -10.59
N PRO A 42 -11.66 13.09 -10.15
CA PRO A 42 -10.48 13.85 -9.72
C PRO A 42 -9.75 13.12 -8.58
N ALA A 43 -8.41 13.04 -8.66
CA ALA A 43 -7.59 12.35 -7.66
C ALA A 43 -7.79 12.88 -6.22
N GLU A 44 -8.13 14.17 -6.06
CA GLU A 44 -8.43 14.75 -4.75
C GLU A 44 -9.75 14.24 -4.17
N THR A 45 -10.77 14.02 -5.00
CA THR A 45 -12.04 13.40 -4.57
C THR A 45 -11.82 11.97 -4.12
N VAL A 46 -10.99 11.21 -4.84
CA VAL A 46 -10.58 9.86 -4.46
C VAL A 46 -9.79 9.86 -3.16
N ARG A 47 -8.81 10.76 -3.02
CA ARG A 47 -8.02 10.92 -1.80
C ARG A 47 -8.89 11.21 -0.58
N SER A 48 -9.82 12.16 -0.71
CA SER A 48 -10.75 12.52 0.36
C SER A 48 -11.59 11.32 0.80
N PHE A 49 -12.15 10.58 -0.17
CA PHE A 49 -12.90 9.35 0.11
C PHE A 49 -12.06 8.29 0.84
N ILE A 50 -10.83 8.05 0.40
CA ILE A 50 -9.94 7.06 1.04
C ILE A 50 -9.61 7.45 2.49
N GLN A 51 -9.38 8.73 2.75
CA GLN A 51 -9.06 9.22 4.08
C GLN A 51 -10.27 9.20 5.03
N HIS A 52 -11.47 9.40 4.49
CA HIS A 52 -12.72 9.53 5.23
C HIS A 52 -13.88 8.81 4.54
N PRO A 53 -13.83 7.46 4.46
CA PRO A 53 -14.81 6.68 3.70
C PRO A 53 -16.23 6.75 4.26
N GLU A 54 -16.38 7.16 5.52
CA GLU A 54 -17.67 7.40 6.18
C GLU A 54 -18.34 8.73 5.81
N GLN A 55 -17.60 9.66 5.22
CA GLN A 55 -18.12 10.98 4.86
C GLN A 55 -18.85 10.97 3.51
N PRO A 56 -19.82 11.88 3.30
CA PRO A 56 -20.43 12.05 1.98
C PRO A 56 -19.36 12.30 0.91
N THR A 57 -19.54 11.67 -0.25
CA THR A 57 -18.60 11.76 -1.37
C THR A 57 -19.34 11.95 -2.68
N ASP A 58 -18.69 12.62 -3.63
CA ASP A 58 -19.19 12.79 -4.99
C ASP A 58 -18.89 11.58 -5.88
N LEU A 59 -18.12 10.61 -5.38
CA LEU A 59 -17.86 9.36 -6.09
C LEU A 59 -19.13 8.53 -6.23
N THR A 60 -19.34 7.96 -7.41
CA THR A 60 -20.39 6.95 -7.62
C THR A 60 -20.09 5.69 -6.80
N ALA A 61 -21.11 4.87 -6.54
CA ALA A 61 -20.93 3.60 -5.82
C ALA A 61 -19.91 2.68 -6.52
N PHE A 62 -19.83 2.72 -7.85
CA PHE A 62 -18.85 1.95 -8.61
C PHE A 62 -17.42 2.47 -8.41
N GLN A 63 -17.20 3.78 -8.48
CA GLN A 63 -15.90 4.40 -8.21
C GLN A 63 -15.44 4.15 -6.77
N GLN A 64 -16.35 4.21 -5.80
CA GLN A 64 -16.06 3.85 -4.40
C GLN A 64 -15.63 2.39 -4.27
N ALA A 65 -16.35 1.48 -4.92
CA ALA A 65 -16.02 0.05 -4.90
C ALA A 65 -14.63 -0.20 -5.49
N LEU A 66 -14.28 0.41 -6.63
CA LEU A 66 -12.96 0.27 -7.23
C LEU A 66 -11.84 0.83 -6.35
N ALA A 67 -12.03 2.01 -5.74
CA ALA A 67 -11.07 2.57 -4.80
C ALA A 67 -10.80 1.63 -3.62
N MET A 68 -11.87 1.07 -3.06
CA MET A 68 -11.77 0.16 -1.92
C MET A 68 -11.18 -1.19 -2.29
N ASP A 69 -11.53 -1.74 -3.45
CA ASP A 69 -10.98 -3.00 -3.95
C ASP A 69 -9.46 -2.91 -4.13
N SER A 70 -9.00 -1.85 -4.79
CA SER A 70 -7.57 -1.56 -4.98
C SER A 70 -6.84 -1.43 -3.63
N LEU A 71 -7.42 -0.73 -2.65
CA LEU A 71 -6.85 -0.64 -1.29
C LEU A 71 -6.75 -1.98 -0.57
N LEU A 72 -7.79 -2.82 -0.69
CA LEU A 72 -7.83 -4.13 -0.06
C LEU A 72 -6.82 -5.09 -0.69
N GLU A 73 -6.66 -5.06 -2.01
CA GLU A 73 -5.63 -5.81 -2.72
C GLU A 73 -4.23 -5.41 -2.23
N GLN A 74 -3.95 -4.10 -2.18
CA GLN A 74 -2.67 -3.60 -1.65
C GLN A 74 -2.46 -4.02 -0.19
N ALA A 75 -3.49 -3.99 0.64
CA ALA A 75 -3.41 -4.44 2.03
C ALA A 75 -3.09 -5.94 2.13
N GLU A 76 -3.70 -6.77 1.28
CA GLU A 76 -3.42 -8.21 1.22
C GLU A 76 -1.99 -8.50 0.79
N VAL A 77 -1.51 -7.86 -0.29
CA VAL A 77 -0.14 -8.02 -0.80
C VAL A 77 0.88 -7.58 0.26
N ASN A 78 0.67 -6.41 0.88
CA ASN A 78 1.54 -5.89 1.93
C ASN A 78 1.56 -6.83 3.15
N PHE A 79 0.40 -7.32 3.57
CA PHE A 79 0.32 -8.24 4.71
C PHE A 79 1.05 -9.55 4.44
N ARG A 80 0.83 -10.18 3.27
CA ARG A 80 1.53 -11.42 2.89
C ARG A 80 3.03 -11.20 2.79
N THR A 81 3.46 -10.13 2.13
CA THR A 81 4.88 -9.77 2.00
C THR A 81 5.53 -9.59 3.38
N LEU A 82 4.88 -8.89 4.30
CA LEU A 82 5.37 -8.73 5.68
C LEU A 82 5.48 -10.07 6.42
N CYS A 83 4.48 -10.94 6.29
CA CYS A 83 4.53 -12.29 6.86
C CYS A 83 5.69 -13.11 6.29
N ASP A 84 5.94 -13.03 4.98
CA ASP A 84 7.02 -13.77 4.33
C ASP A 84 8.40 -13.23 4.75
N LEU A 85 8.55 -11.90 4.86
CA LEU A 85 9.76 -11.27 5.37
C LEU A 85 10.06 -11.68 6.82
N LEU A 86 9.02 -11.75 7.68
CA LEU A 86 9.17 -12.22 9.06
C LEU A 86 9.56 -13.70 9.10
N ARG A 87 8.95 -14.54 8.27
CA ARG A 87 9.28 -15.97 8.19
C ARG A 87 10.72 -16.17 7.73
N TYR A 88 11.13 -15.47 6.67
CA TYR A 88 12.51 -15.47 6.20
C TYR A 88 13.48 -15.03 7.30
N HIS A 89 13.17 -13.96 8.04
CA HIS A 89 13.99 -13.47 9.13
C HIS A 89 14.26 -14.56 10.18
N TYR A 90 13.21 -15.25 10.64
CA TYR A 90 13.36 -16.32 11.63
C TYR A 90 14.12 -17.54 11.07
N TRP A 91 13.85 -17.93 9.83
CA TRP A 91 14.52 -19.09 9.22
C TRP A 91 16.00 -18.83 8.99
N LYS A 92 16.35 -17.61 8.58
CA LYS A 92 17.74 -17.17 8.48
C LYS A 92 18.45 -17.18 9.83
N GLN A 93 17.79 -16.69 10.88
CA GLN A 93 18.34 -16.74 12.24
C GLN A 93 18.56 -18.17 12.75
N ALA A 94 17.68 -19.10 12.37
CA ALA A 94 17.81 -20.51 12.69
C ALA A 94 18.85 -21.26 11.83
N GLY A 95 19.44 -20.61 10.82
CA GLY A 95 20.35 -21.24 9.86
C GLY A 95 19.67 -22.18 8.87
N ALA A 96 18.34 -22.11 8.75
CA ALA A 96 17.56 -22.96 7.85
C ALA A 96 17.65 -22.52 6.38
N VAL A 97 17.93 -21.23 6.14
CA VAL A 97 18.18 -20.65 4.80
C VAL A 97 19.28 -19.59 4.89
N SER A 98 20.02 -19.40 3.81
CA SER A 98 21.13 -18.45 3.69
C SER A 98 20.79 -17.19 2.90
N SER A 99 19.86 -17.28 1.95
CA SER A 99 19.43 -16.19 1.06
C SER A 99 17.90 -16.13 0.93
N VAL A 100 17.42 -15.02 0.34
CA VAL A 100 15.99 -14.88 -0.02
C VAL A 100 15.63 -15.84 -1.14
N ASP A 101 16.52 -16.09 -2.10
CA ASP A 101 16.28 -17.02 -3.20
C ASP A 101 16.03 -18.44 -2.69
N GLU A 102 16.88 -18.92 -1.78
CA GLU A 102 16.71 -20.23 -1.13
C GLU A 102 15.40 -20.30 -0.33
N PHE A 103 14.99 -19.20 0.30
CA PHE A 103 13.69 -19.13 0.97
C PHE A 103 12.52 -19.20 -0.01
N LEU A 104 12.59 -18.50 -1.14
CA LEU A 104 11.52 -18.46 -2.14
C LEU A 104 11.36 -19.80 -2.87
N GLU A 105 12.45 -20.53 -3.11
CA GLU A 105 12.40 -21.89 -3.69
C GLU A 105 11.55 -22.87 -2.87
N LEU A 106 11.32 -22.60 -1.57
CA LEU A 106 10.52 -23.46 -0.70
C LEU A 106 9.00 -23.28 -0.89
N PHE A 107 8.57 -22.28 -1.68
CA PHE A 107 7.17 -21.97 -1.97
C PHE A 107 6.81 -22.09 -3.46
N GLN A 108 7.74 -22.56 -4.30
CA GLN A 108 7.52 -22.90 -5.71
C GLN A 108 6.93 -24.31 -5.84
#